data_AF-H0T450-F1
#
_entry.id   AF-H0T450-F1
#
_cell.length_a   1.000
_cell.length_b   1.000
_cell.length_c   1.000
_cell.angle_alpha   90.00
_cell.angle_beta   90.00
_cell.angle_gamma   90.00
#
_symmetry.space_group_name_H-M   'P 1'
#
loop_
_entity.id
_entity.type
_entity.pdbx_description
1 polymer ?
#
loop_
_entity_poly.entity_id
_entity_poly.type
_entity_poly.pdbx_seq_one_letter_code
_entity_poly.pdbx_strand_id
1 'polypeptide(L)'
;MKVAPNWVVTGAARWDLAANKINQYVIGAGYVDDCFVLAANYVTSYNYTTGTTTPVLSHAYMLQIGLRTLANSSSTGTGAGGLQ
;
A
#
# COMPACT_ATOMS: atom_id res chain seq x y z
N MET A 1 -8.28 -6.90 -5.76
CA MET A 1 -8.55 -7.33 -7.15
C MET A 1 -7.24 -7.41 -7.90
N LYS A 2 -6.95 -8.52 -8.59
CA LYS A 2 -5.81 -8.58 -9.52
C LYS A 2 -6.27 -8.03 -10.87
N VAL A 3 -5.62 -6.97 -11.35
CA VAL A 3 -6.02 -6.26 -12.58
C VAL A 3 -5.14 -6.60 -13.76
N ALA A 4 -3.89 -6.98 -13.49
CA ALA A 4 -2.92 -7.45 -14.46
C ALA A 4 -1.93 -8.42 -13.76
N PRO A 5 -1.07 -9.14 -14.51
CA PRO A 5 0.06 -9.84 -13.90
C PRO A 5 0.82 -8.90 -12.97
N ASN A 6 1.10 -9.35 -11.74
CA ASN A 6 1.84 -8.60 -10.72
C ASN A 6 1.17 -7.33 -10.19
N TRP A 7 0.02 -6.89 -10.73
CA TRP A 7 -0.72 -5.71 -10.26
C TRP A 7 -1.98 -6.08 -9.47
N VAL A 8 -2.10 -5.52 -8.28
CA VAL A 8 -3.26 -5.66 -7.41
C VAL A 8 -3.80 -4.28 -7.09
N VAL A 9 -5.10 -4.09 -7.21
CA VAL A 9 -5.80 -2.89 -6.76
C VAL A 9 -6.70 -3.25 -5.60
N THR A 10 -6.73 -2.41 -4.58
CA THR A 10 -7.58 -2.53 -3.40
C THR A 10 -8.42 -1.27 -3.26
N GLY A 11 -9.65 -1.45 -2.79
CA GLY A 11 -10.57 -0.35 -2.56
C GLY A 11 -11.41 -0.67 -1.35
N ALA A 12 -11.58 0.31 -0.46
CA ALA A 12 -12.48 0.21 0.67
C ALA A 12 -13.21 1.55 0.85
N ALA A 13 -14.49 1.50 1.21
CA ALA A 13 -15.25 2.68 1.57
C ALA A 13 -16.04 2.39 2.84
N ARG A 14 -16.11 3.38 3.73
CA ARG A 14 -16.92 3.36 4.95
C ARG A 14 -18.05 4.35 4.79
N TRP A 15 -19.27 3.82 4.80
CA TRP A 15 -20.50 4.60 4.76
C TRP A 15 -21.13 4.66 6.15
N ASP A 16 -21.58 5.84 6.55
CA ASP A 16 -22.39 6.04 7.76
C ASP A 16 -23.87 6.04 7.39
N LEU A 17 -24.59 5.04 7.90
CA LEU A 17 -26.01 4.84 7.59
C LEU A 17 -26.91 5.87 8.28
N ALA A 18 -26.49 6.44 9.41
CA ALA A 18 -27.29 7.43 10.15
C ALA A 18 -27.13 8.83 9.56
N ALA A 19 -25.90 9.19 9.17
CA ALA A 19 -25.61 10.48 8.54
C ALA A 19 -25.80 10.48 7.01
N ASN A 20 -26.01 9.31 6.41
CA ASN A 20 -26.15 9.06 4.97
C ASN A 20 -25.00 9.66 4.13
N LYS A 21 -23.75 9.47 4.59
CA LYS A 21 -22.54 10.04 3.98
C LYS A 21 -21.38 9.04 3.98
N ILE A 22 -20.42 9.24 3.08
CA ILE A 22 -19.13 8.50 3.08
C ILE A 22 -18.21 9.14 4.11
N ASN A 23 -17.83 8.38 5.14
CA ASN A 23 -16.92 8.81 6.19
C ASN A 23 -15.46 8.59 5.79
N GLN A 24 -15.18 7.58 4.97
CA GLN A 24 -13.82 7.32 4.52
C GLN A 24 -13.82 6.51 3.24
N TYR A 25 -12.85 6.76 2.36
CA TYR A 25 -12.50 5.81 1.31
C TYR A 25 -10.99 5.64 1.21
N VAL A 26 -10.60 4.45 0.78
CA VAL A 26 -9.21 4.03 0.60
C VAL A 26 -9.09 3.44 -0.78
N ILE A 27 -8.08 3.88 -1.52
CA ILE A 27 -7.71 3.33 -2.81
C ILE A 27 -6.24 2.93 -2.70
N GLY A 28 -5.96 1.67 -3.00
CA GLY A 28 -4.62 1.12 -2.97
C GLY A 28 -4.27 0.46 -4.29
N ALA A 29 -2.99 0.54 -4.65
CA ALA A 29 -2.40 -0.21 -5.73
C ALA A 29 -1.12 -0.88 -5.22
N GLY A 30 -0.94 -2.13 -5.58
CA GLY A 30 0.21 -2.94 -5.22
C GLY A 30 0.83 -3.56 -6.47
N TYR A 31 2.15 -3.55 -6.52
CA TYR A 31 2.94 -4.29 -7.49
C TYR A 31 3.73 -5.37 -6.76
N VAL A 32 3.65 -6.59 -7.26
CA VAL A 32 4.22 -7.79 -6.65
C VAL A 32 5.17 -8.43 -7.65
N ASP A 33 6.47 -8.20 -7.46
CA ASP A 33 7.52 -8.86 -8.24
C ASP A 33 8.26 -9.92 -7.42
N ASP A 34 9.14 -10.66 -8.08
CA ASP A 34 10.01 -11.65 -7.46
C ASP A 34 10.91 -11.00 -6.41
N CYS A 35 11.51 -9.85 -6.70
CA CYS A 35 12.50 -9.23 -5.83
C CYS A 35 11.92 -8.23 -4.82
N PHE A 36 10.80 -7.58 -5.13
CA PHE A 36 10.26 -6.50 -4.32
C PHE A 36 8.74 -6.39 -4.43
N VAL A 37 8.16 -5.74 -3.43
CA VAL A 37 6.75 -5.37 -3.31
C VAL A 37 6.68 -3.87 -3.23
N LEU A 38 5.81 -3.27 -4.03
CA LEU A 38 5.43 -1.87 -3.88
C LEU A 38 3.96 -1.84 -3.52
N ALA A 39 3.59 -1.00 -2.56
CA ALA A 39 2.21 -0.71 -2.27
C ALA A 39 2.05 0.79 -2.04
N ALA A 40 1.18 1.41 -2.84
CA ALA A 40 0.76 2.78 -2.67
C ALA A 40 -0.69 2.79 -2.20
N ASN A 41 -1.00 3.51 -1.13
CA ASN A 41 -2.35 3.66 -0.61
C ASN A 41 -2.66 5.14 -0.41
N TYR A 42 -3.82 5.52 -0.89
CA TYR A 42 -4.41 6.83 -0.69
C TYR A 42 -5.66 6.68 0.17
N VAL A 43 -5.65 7.33 1.33
CA VAL A 43 -6.74 7.32 2.29
C VAL A 43 -7.32 8.73 2.38
N THR A 44 -8.62 8.84 2.16
CA THR A 44 -9.37 10.07 2.39
C THR A 44 -10.40 9.83 3.47
N SER A 45 -10.33 10.62 4.54
CA SER A 45 -11.21 10.53 5.69
C SER A 45 -11.99 11.84 5.85
N TYR A 46 -13.30 11.73 5.95
CA TYR A 46 -14.21 12.81 6.28
C TYR A 46 -14.64 12.64 7.73
N ASN A 47 -14.24 13.58 8.59
CA ASN A 47 -14.75 13.61 9.96
C ASN A 47 -15.96 14.55 10.03
N TYR A 48 -17.14 13.96 9.99
CA TYR A 48 -18.40 14.68 10.22
C TYR A 48 -18.65 14.75 11.72
N THR A 49 -18.12 15.78 12.38
CA THR A 49 -18.53 16.08 13.76
C THR A 49 -20.01 16.44 13.75
N THR A 50 -20.81 15.81 14.60
CA THR A 50 -22.20 16.19 14.84
C THR A 50 -22.23 17.56 15.52
N GLY A 51 -22.42 18.63 14.74
CA GLY A 51 -22.44 20.02 15.19
C GLY A 51 -22.28 21.02 14.03
N THR A 52 -22.46 22.31 14.29
CA THR A 52 -22.41 23.43 13.31
C THR A 52 -21.02 23.68 12.68
N THR A 53 -20.09 22.75 12.79
CA THR A 53 -18.71 22.89 12.31
C THR A 53 -18.53 22.19 10.97
N THR A 54 -17.78 22.84 10.08
CA THR A 54 -17.47 22.33 8.74
C THR A 54 -16.70 21.01 8.84
N PRO A 55 -17.09 19.98 8.07
CA PRO A 55 -16.41 18.67 8.06
C PRO A 55 -14.92 18.84 7.78
N VAL A 56 -14.08 18.15 8.57
CA VAL A 56 -12.64 18.19 8.37
C VAL A 56 -12.25 17.06 7.42
N LEU A 57 -11.65 17.43 6.29
CA LEU A 57 -11.14 16.52 5.28
C LEU A 57 -9.68 16.22 5.56
N SER A 58 -9.34 14.94 5.69
CA SER A 58 -7.97 14.46 5.85
C SER A 58 -7.56 13.58 4.68
N HIS A 59 -6.35 13.80 4.17
CA HIS A 59 -5.73 13.02 3.11
C HIS A 59 -4.41 12.44 3.60
N ALA A 60 -4.25 11.12 3.46
CA ALA A 60 -3.00 10.43 3.77
C ALA A 60 -2.53 9.64 2.55
N TYR A 61 -1.25 9.81 2.22
CA TYR A 61 -0.56 9.11 1.14
C TYR A 61 0.49 8.21 1.77
N MET A 62 0.39 6.91 1.52
CA MET A 62 1.30 5.91 2.06
C MET A 62 1.96 5.18 0.91
N LEU A 63 3.29 5.17 0.93
CA LEU A 63 4.10 4.33 0.04
C LEU A 63 4.86 3.32 0.91
N GLN A 64 4.74 2.05 0.57
CA GLN A 64 5.43 0.96 1.22
C GLN A 64 6.25 0.18 0.19
N ILE A 65 7.49 -0.11 0.57
CA ILE A 65 8.44 -0.90 -0.22
C ILE A 65 8.83 -2.09 0.64
N GLY A 66 8.58 -3.31 0.14
CA GLY A 66 9.01 -4.55 0.76
C GLY A 66 10.03 -5.25 -0.13
N LEU A 67 11.11 -5.77 0.44
CA LEU A 67 12.14 -6.50 -0.29
C LEU A 67 11.88 -8.00 -0.09
N ARG A 68 11.64 -8.76 -1.17
CA ARG A 68 11.39 -10.21 -1.11
C ARG A 68 12.63 -11.05 -1.39
N THR A 69 13.56 -10.57 -2.23
CA THR A 69 14.76 -11.36 -2.65
C THR A 69 16.07 -10.61 -2.43
N LEU A 70 16.03 -9.32 -2.08
CA LEU A 70 17.22 -8.53 -1.76
C LEU A 70 17.83 -8.82 -0.37
N ALA A 71 17.45 -9.94 0.27
CA ALA A 71 18.07 -10.44 1.51
C ALA A 71 19.11 -11.55 1.27
N ASN A 72 19.43 -11.91 0.03
CA ASN A 72 20.51 -12.85 -0.28
C ASN A 72 21.40 -12.35 -1.41
N SER A 73 22.13 -11.26 -1.17
CA SER A 73 23.42 -11.07 -1.83
C SER A 73 24.40 -12.08 -1.23
N SER A 74 24.27 -13.38 -1.54
CA SER A 74 25.42 -14.26 -1.48
C SER A 74 26.31 -13.84 -2.64
N SER A 75 27.36 -13.07 -2.34
CA SER A 75 28.54 -13.02 -3.19
C SER A 75 29.23 -14.38 -3.12
N THR A 76 28.62 -15.43 -3.67
CA THR A 76 29.31 -16.65 -4.05
C THR A 76 29.99 -16.39 -5.39
N GLY A 77 31.07 -15.62 -5.32
CA GLY A 77 32.07 -15.56 -6.39
C GLY A 77 32.78 -16.91 -6.45
N THR A 78 32.44 -17.70 -7.45
CA THR A 78 33.04 -18.98 -7.77
C THR A 78 34.52 -18.82 -8.15
N GLY A 79 35.41 -19.41 -7.36
CA GLY A 79 36.68 -20.01 -7.80
C GLY A 79 37.79 -19.10 -8.35
N ALA A 80 38.73 -18.71 -7.47
CA ALA A 80 40.13 -18.52 -7.82
C ALA A 80 41.00 -19.20 -6.73
N GLY A 81 41.94 -20.03 -7.18
CA GLY A 81 42.60 -21.06 -6.38
C GLY A 81 43.39 -20.57 -5.16
N GLY A 82 43.37 -21.41 -4.11
CA GLY A 82 44.16 -21.25 -2.89
C GLY A 82 44.18 -22.56 -2.09
N LEU A 83 45.26 -23.34 -2.30
CA LEU A 83 45.87 -24.35 -1.41
C LEU A 83 44.96 -25.27 -0.58
N GLN A 84 44.63 -26.45 -1.12
CA GLN A 84 44.98 -27.80 -0.63
C GLN A 84 44.26 -28.86 -1.47
#